data_AF-A0A533UCV7-F1
#
_entry.id   AF-A0A533UCV7-F1
#
_cell.length_a   1.000
_cell.length_b   1.000
_cell.length_c   1.000
_cell.angle_alpha   90.00
_cell.angle_beta   90.00
_cell.angle_gamma   90.00
#
_symmetry.space_group_name_H-M   'P 1'
#
loop_
_entity.id
_entity.type
_entity.pdbx_description
1 polymer ?
#
loop_
_entity_poly.entity_id
_entity_poly.type
_entity_poly.pdbx_seq_one_letter_code
_entity_poly.pdbx_strand_id
1 'polypeptide(L)' 'MLKLKCKDAGFDCKFVAKGKTEDEIMQKAAEHAMKDHGMKPEDMTPEMKEKIRSHIHKSLF' A
#
# COMPACT_ATOMS: atom_id res chain seq x y z
N MET A 1 -14.90 2.07 4.99
CA MET A 1 -13.79 2.52 4.13
C MET A 1 -12.52 1.85 4.62
N LEU A 2 -11.69 1.35 3.71
CA LEU A 2 -10.42 0.71 4.01
C LEU A 2 -9.29 1.74 3.93
N LYS A 3 -8.20 1.48 4.65
CA LYS A 3 -6.98 2.28 4.60
C LYS A 3 -5.73 1.41 4.75
N LEU A 4 -4.64 1.91 4.21
CA LEU A 4 -3.29 1.38 4.36
C LEU A 4 -2.36 2.56 4.65
N LYS A 5 -1.50 2.44 5.65
CA LYS A 5 -0.39 3.38 5.84
C LYS A 5 0.89 2.70 5.43
N CYS A 6 1.68 3.34 4.57
CA CYS A 6 2.93 2.78 4.07
C CYS A 6 3.90 2.43 5.22
N LYS A 7 3.95 3.30 6.25
CA LYS A 7 4.67 3.03 7.50
C LYS A 7 4.26 1.77 8.25
N ASP A 8 2.99 1.40 8.21
CA ASP A 8 2.49 0.23 8.93
C ASP A 8 2.97 -1.06 8.21
N ALA A 9 3.25 -0.99 6.90
CA ALA A 9 3.87 -2.07 6.11
C ALA A 9 5.41 -2.13 6.26
N GLY A 10 6.01 -1.26 7.08
CA GLY A 10 7.44 -1.26 7.41
C GLY A 10 8.31 -0.34 6.55
N PHE A 11 7.72 0.60 5.81
CA PHE A 11 8.45 1.61 5.03
C PHE A 11 8.62 2.90 5.84
N ASP A 12 9.70 3.65 5.66
CA ASP A 12 9.81 5.00 6.25
C ASP A 12 9.04 6.03 5.39
N CYS A 13 7.72 5.87 5.30
CA CYS A 13 6.86 6.68 4.45
C CYS A 13 5.51 7.01 5.10
N LYS A 14 5.12 8.29 5.05
CA LYS A 14 3.88 8.80 5.64
C LYS A 14 2.64 8.67 4.73
N PHE A 15 2.80 8.08 3.54
CA PHE A 15 1.70 7.90 2.60
C PHE A 15 0.57 7.05 3.18
N VAL A 16 -0.67 7.44 2.91
CA VAL A 16 -1.87 6.72 3.33
C VAL A 16 -2.80 6.53 2.13
N ALA A 17 -2.96 5.28 1.70
CA ALA A 17 -3.96 4.91 0.70
C ALA A 17 -5.31 4.68 1.38
N LYS A 18 -6.38 5.20 0.77
CA LYS A 18 -7.77 4.99 1.20
C LYS A 18 -8.60 4.49 0.02
N GLY A 19 -9.49 3.55 0.26
CA GLY A 19 -10.32 2.94 -0.79
C GLY A 19 -11.55 2.23 -0.22
N LYS A 20 -12.44 1.81 -1.11
CA LYS A 20 -13.60 0.99 -0.77
C LYS A 20 -13.24 -0.50 -0.74
N THR A 21 -12.29 -0.92 -1.57
CA THR A 21 -11.81 -2.29 -1.71
C THR A 21 -10.31 -2.38 -1.46
N GLU A 22 -9.81 -3.57 -1.16
CA GLU A 22 -8.37 -3.82 -1.03
C GLU A 22 -7.65 -3.59 -2.36
N ASP A 23 -8.28 -3.94 -3.48
CA ASP A 23 -7.72 -3.79 -4.82
C ASP A 23 -7.47 -2.32 -5.18
N GLU A 24 -8.42 -1.42 -4.87
CA GLU A 24 -8.22 0.03 -5.03
C GLU A 24 -7.04 0.56 -4.21
N ILE A 25 -6.84 0.01 -3.00
CA ILE A 25 -5.73 0.40 -2.13
C ILE A 25 -4.41 -0.12 -2.68
N MET A 26 -4.38 -1.36 -3.16
CA MET A 26 -3.20 -1.97 -3.76
C MET A 26 -2.77 -1.23 -5.02
N GLN A 27 -3.72 -0.84 -5.88
CA GLN A 27 -3.42 -0.03 -7.06
C GLN A 27 -2.79 1.31 -6.66
N LYS A 28 -3.38 2.03 -5.69
CA LYS A 28 -2.83 3.30 -5.20
C LYS A 28 -1.45 3.14 -4.55
N ALA A 29 -1.24 2.06 -3.80
CA ALA A 29 0.04 1.75 -3.18
C ALA A 29 1.12 1.45 -4.23
N ALA A 30 0.78 0.70 -5.29
CA ALA A 30 1.69 0.41 -6.39
C ALA A 30 2.05 1.68 -7.18
N GLU A 31 1.06 2.52 -7.51
CA GLU A 31 1.32 3.81 -8.16
C GLU A 31 2.22 4.72 -7.33
N HIS A 32 1.99 4.77 -6.01
CA HIS A 32 2.83 5.52 -5.08
C HIS A 32 4.27 4.96 -5.04
N ALA A 33 4.42 3.63 -4.92
CA ALA A 33 5.73 2.99 -4.94
C ALA A 33 6.52 3.34 -6.22
N MET A 34 5.85 3.35 -7.37
CA MET A 34 6.49 3.70 -8.65
C MET A 34 6.83 5.19 -8.77
N LYS A 35 5.91 6.08 -8.37
CA LYS A 35 6.06 7.54 -8.55
C LYS A 35 6.98 8.18 -7.52
N ASP A 36 6.83 7.82 -6.25
CA ASP A 36 7.51 8.47 -5.14
C ASP A 36 8.83 7.77 -4.75
N HIS A 37 8.95 6.47 -5.03
CA HIS A 37 10.13 5.67 -4.68
C HIS A 37 10.85 5.08 -5.88
N GLY A 38 10.37 5.33 -7.10
CA GLY A 38 11.00 4.83 -8.33
C GLY A 38 10.99 3.30 -8.46
N MET A 39 10.16 2.59 -7.68
CA MET A 39 10.07 1.14 -7.77
C MET A 39 9.52 0.71 -9.12
N LYS A 40 10.04 -0.38 -9.65
CA LYS A 40 9.48 -1.03 -10.83
C LYS A 40 8.48 -2.11 -10.42
N PRO A 41 7.62 -2.57 -11.36
CA PRO A 41 6.74 -3.71 -11.13
C PRO A 41 7.48 -4.97 -10.66
N GLU A 42 8.75 -5.08 -11.05
CA GLU A 42 9.69 -6.15 -10.74
C GLU A 42 10.09 -6.15 -9.26
N ASP A 43 10.27 -4.96 -8.67
CA ASP A 43 10.65 -4.78 -7.26
C ASP A 43 9.49 -5.08 -6.30
N MET A 44 8.25 -5.02 -6.81
CA MET A 44 7.06 -5.36 -6.04
C MET A 44 6.86 -6.88 -5.98
N THR A 45 7.72 -7.53 -5.20
CA THR A 45 7.68 -8.99 -4.98
C THR A 45 6.32 -9.45 -4.42
N PRO A 46 5.95 -10.73 -4.61
CA PRO A 46 4.73 -11.28 -4.03
C PRO A 46 4.68 -11.12 -2.50
N GLU A 47 5.82 -11.29 -1.82
CA GLU A 47 5.95 -11.12 -0.37
C GLU A 47 5.66 -9.67 0.05
N MET A 48 6.21 -8.69 -0.66
CA MET A 48 5.93 -7.28 -0.40
C MET A 48 4.45 -6.96 -0.61
N LYS A 49 3.84 -7.48 -1.69
CA LYS A 49 2.41 -7.29 -1.98
C LYS A 49 1.54 -7.90 -0.89
N GLU A 50 1.86 -9.09 -0.42
CA GLU A 50 1.13 -9.76 0.66
C GLU A 50 1.26 -8.99 1.97
N LYS A 51 2.47 -8.55 2.33
CA LYS A 51 2.72 -7.72 3.50
C LYS A 51 1.87 -6.44 3.46
N ILE A 52 1.85 -5.75 2.33
CA ILE A 52 1.03 -4.56 2.14
C ILE A 52 -0.46 -4.90 2.35
N ARG A 53 -0.96 -5.99 1.75
CA ARG A 53 -2.35 -6.44 1.90
C ARG A 53 -2.71 -6.74 3.35
N SER A 54 -1.85 -7.43 4.10
CA SER A 54 -2.09 -7.73 5.53
C SER A 54 -2.19 -6.48 6.42
N HIS A 55 -1.68 -5.34 5.96
CA HIS A 55 -1.82 -4.04 6.64
C HIS A 55 -2.95 -3.18 6.10
N ILE A 56 -3.78 -3.69 5.18
CA ILE A 56 -5.03 -3.03 4.79
C ILE A 56 -6.07 -3.34 5.86
N HIS A 57 -6.60 -2.29 6.48
CA HIS A 57 -7.59 -2.45 7.54
C HIS A 57 -8.72 -1.44 7.40
N LYS A 58 -9.88 -1.76 7.99
CA LYS A 58 -10.99 -0.81 8.08
C LYS A 58 -10.54 0.43 8.85
N SER A 59 -10.79 1.61 8.29
CA SER A 59 -10.82 2.84 9.08
C SER A 59 -12.17 2.86 9.80
N LEU A 60 -12.16 2.35 11.02
CA LEU A 60 -13.05 2.87 12.05
C LEU A 60 -12.39 4.18 12.51
N PHE A 61 -13.18 5.23 12.73
CA PHE A 61 -12.73 6.64 12.85
C PHE A 61 -12.43 7.31 11.51
#